data_AF-A0A1V9YS43-F1
#
_entry.id   AF-A0A1V9YS43-F1
#
_cell.length_a   1.000
_cell.length_b   1.000
_cell.length_c   1.000
_cell.angle_alpha   90.00
_cell.angle_beta   90.00
_cell.angle_gamma   90.00
#
_symmetry.space_group_name_H-M   'P 1'
#
loop_
_entity.id
_entity.type
_entity.pdbx_description
1 polymer ?
#
loop_
_entity_poly.entity_id
_entity_poly.type
_entity_poly.pdbx_seq_one_letter_code
_entity_poly.pdbx_strand_id
1 'polypeptide(L)'
;LAAAHVDAGGLDAYLSKATFEKIFPSALPIYQYENMVAQSKKYPAFANTGNADVDKREVAAFLGQISLESGDLRYVEEINKADYCQASDAYPCAAGKQYFGRGPIQLSWNYNYKDFGSAFGKDLVNNPELIATDKDLVWLSAFWFWNADKWNGNIHDVVGQPGGFAYTTYIINGGLECGPSPPNKESEKMRIASYKKFCELLGVTPGDNLSCQTDAYPPKTPWPKTKGPSPAPTSSPTMKPTVMPTEAPTDKPTVAPTEEPTDEPTDEP
;
A
#
# COMPACT_ATOMS: atom_id res chain seq x y z
N LEU A 1 24.33 23.07 11.17
CA LEU A 1 23.79 21.85 10.53
C LEU A 1 22.34 21.71 10.97
N ALA A 2 21.41 22.14 10.12
CA ALA A 2 19.99 21.95 10.39
C ALA A 2 19.69 20.45 10.34
N ALA A 3 19.11 19.91 11.40
CA ALA A 3 18.53 18.57 11.36
C ALA A 3 17.48 18.57 10.23
N ALA A 4 17.69 17.72 9.22
CA ALA A 4 16.68 17.49 8.21
C ALA A 4 15.41 17.04 8.95
N HIS A 5 14.34 17.82 8.79
CA HIS A 5 13.01 17.35 9.15
C HIS A 5 12.79 16.09 8.32
N VAL A 6 12.83 14.94 8.97
CA VAL A 6 12.25 13.73 8.39
C VAL A 6 10.75 13.98 8.41
N ASP A 7 10.23 14.54 7.31
CA ASP A 7 8.78 14.53 7.09
C ASP A 7 8.34 13.08 7.26
N ALA A 8 7.43 12.86 8.20
CA ALA A 8 6.88 11.53 8.44
C ALA A 8 6.23 11.07 7.13
N GLY A 9 6.83 10.07 6.47
CA GLY A 9 6.29 9.51 5.24
C GLY A 9 5.06 8.62 5.49
N GLY A 10 4.47 8.13 4.40
CA GLY A 10 3.22 7.36 4.42
C GLY A 10 2.08 8.08 3.70
N LEU A 11 0.98 7.36 3.50
CA LEU A 11 -0.17 7.86 2.73
C LEU A 11 -0.75 9.17 3.28
N ASP A 12 -0.88 9.29 4.60
CA ASP A 12 -1.47 10.44 5.28
C ASP A 12 -0.58 11.70 5.25
N ALA A 13 0.69 11.56 4.89
CA ALA A 13 1.58 12.69 4.61
C ALA A 13 1.23 13.40 3.30
N TYR A 14 0.71 12.67 2.31
CA TYR A 14 0.44 13.17 0.97
C TYR A 14 -1.06 13.31 0.66
N LEU A 15 -1.93 12.60 1.38
CA LEU A 15 -3.36 12.59 1.15
C LEU A 15 -4.13 12.85 2.45
N SER A 16 -4.55 14.10 2.64
CA SER A 16 -5.43 14.47 3.75
C SER A 16 -6.86 13.95 3.57
N LYS A 17 -7.61 13.82 4.68
CA LYS A 17 -9.04 13.48 4.64
C LYS A 17 -9.85 14.44 3.77
N ALA A 18 -9.64 15.74 3.94
CA ALA A 18 -10.33 16.77 3.16
C ALA A 18 -10.02 16.64 1.66
N THR A 19 -8.78 16.32 1.31
CA THR A 19 -8.39 16.04 -0.07
C THR A 19 -9.10 14.78 -0.59
N PHE A 20 -9.09 13.68 0.18
CA PHE A 20 -9.78 12.43 -0.17
C PHE A 20 -11.27 12.65 -0.45
N GLU A 21 -11.98 13.32 0.46
CA GLU A 21 -13.41 13.64 0.31
C GLU A 21 -13.68 14.54 -0.89
N LYS A 22 -12.75 15.45 -1.19
CA LYS A 22 -12.85 16.32 -2.39
C LYS A 22 -12.68 15.55 -3.69
N ILE A 23 -11.77 14.57 -3.75
CA ILE A 23 -11.50 13.82 -4.98
C ILE A 23 -12.45 12.66 -5.20
N PHE A 24 -13.05 12.11 -4.14
CA PHE A 24 -14.08 11.06 -4.19
C PHE A 24 -15.37 11.48 -3.46
N PRO A 25 -16.06 12.54 -3.92
CA PRO A 25 -17.23 13.09 -3.21
C PRO A 25 -18.43 12.13 -3.16
N SER A 26 -18.42 11.10 -4.01
CA SER A 26 -19.48 10.09 -4.11
C SER A 26 -19.03 8.71 -3.64
N ALA A 27 -17.91 8.63 -2.90
CA ALA A 27 -17.44 7.36 -2.35
C ALA A 27 -18.53 6.71 -1.50
N LEU A 28 -18.73 5.40 -1.66
CA LEU A 28 -19.67 4.65 -0.82
C LEU A 28 -19.25 4.71 0.66
N PRO A 29 -20.20 4.67 1.62
CA PRO A 29 -19.89 4.78 3.07
C PRO A 29 -18.93 3.72 3.63
N ILE A 30 -18.69 2.63 2.90
CA ILE A 30 -17.73 1.59 3.26
C ILE A 30 -16.27 2.05 3.05
N TYR A 31 -16.03 2.98 2.12
CA TYR A 31 -14.71 3.51 1.79
C TYR A 31 -14.31 4.65 2.72
N GLN A 32 -14.09 4.34 3.99
CA GLN A 32 -13.75 5.32 5.01
C GLN A 32 -12.26 5.67 4.96
N TYR A 33 -11.95 6.98 5.01
CA TYR A 33 -10.57 7.48 4.98
C TYR A 33 -9.74 6.95 6.15
N GLU A 34 -10.31 6.89 7.34
CA GLU A 34 -9.63 6.42 8.54
C GLU A 34 -9.20 4.96 8.40
N ASN A 35 -10.06 4.11 7.83
CA ASN A 35 -9.72 2.72 7.54
C ASN A 35 -8.64 2.63 6.44
N MET A 36 -8.71 3.46 5.38
CA MET A 36 -7.66 3.51 4.36
C MET A 36 -6.29 3.81 4.97
N VAL A 37 -6.19 4.84 5.81
CA VAL A 37 -4.94 5.21 6.50
C VAL A 37 -4.51 4.15 7.51
N ALA A 38 -5.44 3.53 8.23
CA ALA A 38 -5.10 2.45 9.16
C ALA A 38 -4.54 1.21 8.44
N GLN A 39 -5.11 0.85 7.29
CA GLN A 39 -4.65 -0.29 6.51
C GLN A 39 -3.35 -0.01 5.76
N SER A 40 -3.12 1.22 5.29
CA SER A 40 -1.84 1.58 4.65
C SER A 40 -0.65 1.38 5.60
N LYS A 41 -0.84 1.64 6.90
CA LYS A 41 0.20 1.45 7.94
C LYS A 41 0.68 0.00 8.12
N LYS A 42 -0.04 -0.99 7.59
CA LYS A 42 0.44 -2.39 7.53
C LYS A 42 1.54 -2.58 6.49
N TYR A 43 1.74 -1.62 5.59
CA TYR A 43 2.77 -1.58 4.55
C TYR A 43 3.62 -0.32 4.73
N PRO A 44 4.53 -0.28 5.73
CA PRO A 44 5.21 0.95 6.15
C PRO A 44 6.17 1.55 5.10
N ALA A 45 6.46 0.82 4.03
CA ALA A 45 7.26 1.30 2.89
C ALA A 45 6.40 2.07 1.85
N PHE A 46 5.08 1.82 1.81
CA PHE A 46 4.17 2.49 0.88
C PHE A 46 4.20 4.01 1.11
N ALA A 47 4.51 4.75 0.06
CA ALA A 47 4.68 6.21 0.08
C ALA A 47 5.68 6.68 1.16
N ASN A 48 6.73 5.90 1.41
CA ASN A 48 7.73 6.18 2.44
C ASN A 48 9.11 5.65 2.04
N THR A 49 9.53 5.93 0.82
CA THR A 49 10.81 5.47 0.26
C THR A 49 12.01 6.36 0.65
N GLY A 50 11.74 7.50 1.28
CA GLY A 50 12.73 8.55 1.53
C GLY A 50 12.94 9.49 0.34
N ASN A 51 12.14 9.35 -0.72
CA ASN A 51 12.12 10.25 -1.87
C ASN A 51 10.68 10.75 -2.10
N ALA A 52 10.44 12.02 -1.74
CA ALA A 52 9.10 12.61 -1.78
C ALA A 52 8.45 12.58 -3.17
N ASP A 53 9.22 12.69 -4.25
CA ASP A 53 8.67 12.62 -5.61
C ASP A 53 8.24 11.20 -5.97
N VAL A 54 9.01 10.19 -5.54
CA VAL A 54 8.63 8.77 -5.70
C VAL A 54 7.38 8.47 -4.89
N ASP A 55 7.33 8.92 -3.64
CA ASP A 55 6.21 8.66 -2.74
C ASP A 55 4.91 9.31 -3.24
N LYS A 56 4.98 10.57 -3.70
CA LYS A 56 3.83 11.25 -4.33
C LYS A 56 3.37 10.55 -5.60
N ARG A 57 4.28 10.06 -6.43
CA ARG A 57 3.93 9.28 -7.63
C ARG A 57 3.26 7.96 -7.26
N GLU A 58 3.74 7.27 -6.23
CA GLU A 58 3.09 6.06 -5.73
C GLU A 58 1.66 6.33 -5.26
N VAL A 59 1.45 7.39 -4.46
CA VAL A 59 0.09 7.79 -4.02
C VAL A 59 -0.78 8.17 -5.22
N ALA A 60 -0.27 8.97 -6.16
CA ALA A 60 -1.01 9.36 -7.35
C ALA A 60 -1.40 8.14 -8.21
N ALA A 61 -0.49 7.18 -8.37
CA ALA A 61 -0.75 5.95 -9.11
C ALA A 61 -1.80 5.10 -8.39
N PHE A 62 -1.68 4.90 -7.08
CA PHE A 62 -2.66 4.17 -6.29
C PHE A 62 -4.06 4.77 -6.46
N LEU A 63 -4.19 6.09 -6.29
CA LEU A 63 -5.45 6.82 -6.49
C LEU A 63 -5.99 6.69 -7.92
N GLY A 64 -5.12 6.79 -8.92
CA GLY A 64 -5.48 6.68 -10.33
C GLY A 64 -6.01 5.30 -10.69
N GLN A 65 -5.38 4.25 -10.16
CA GLN A 65 -5.80 2.87 -10.40
C GLN A 65 -7.14 2.58 -9.72
N ILE A 66 -7.28 2.87 -8.43
CA ILE A 66 -8.55 2.60 -7.71
C ILE A 66 -9.72 3.43 -8.26
N SER A 67 -9.45 4.64 -8.78
CA SER A 67 -10.45 5.49 -9.42
C SER A 67 -11.08 4.80 -10.63
N LEU A 68 -10.29 4.16 -11.50
CA LEU A 68 -10.86 3.40 -12.61
C LEU A 68 -11.55 2.12 -12.13
N GLU A 69 -10.87 1.31 -11.31
CA GLU A 69 -11.37 -0.01 -10.89
C GLU A 69 -12.72 0.08 -10.18
N SER A 70 -12.88 1.02 -9.26
CA SER A 70 -14.09 1.14 -8.43
C SER A 70 -15.08 2.19 -8.93
N GLY A 71 -14.82 2.80 -10.08
CA GLY A 71 -15.58 3.93 -10.61
C GLY A 71 -15.63 5.10 -9.64
N ASP A 72 -14.48 5.59 -9.20
CA ASP A 72 -14.31 6.63 -8.16
C ASP A 72 -14.92 6.25 -6.81
N LEU A 73 -14.69 5.00 -6.38
CA LEU A 73 -15.19 4.44 -5.13
C LEU A 73 -16.73 4.39 -5.03
N ARG A 74 -17.44 4.45 -6.17
CA ARG A 74 -18.92 4.34 -6.24
C ARG A 74 -19.41 2.91 -6.26
N TYR A 75 -18.51 1.96 -6.54
CA TYR A 75 -18.82 0.53 -6.58
C TYR A 75 -17.87 -0.23 -5.66
N VAL A 76 -18.44 -1.11 -4.81
CA VAL A 76 -17.68 -2.04 -3.96
C VAL A 76 -17.61 -3.43 -4.55
N GLU A 77 -18.59 -3.80 -5.38
CA GLU A 77 -18.59 -5.03 -6.16
C GLU A 77 -18.66 -4.68 -7.64
N GLU A 78 -18.08 -5.55 -8.45
CA GLU A 78 -18.16 -5.48 -9.91
C GLU A 78 -19.61 -5.37 -10.38
N ILE A 79 -19.83 -4.56 -11.42
CA ILE A 79 -21.17 -4.36 -12.00
C ILE A 79 -21.59 -5.60 -12.79
N ASN A 80 -20.72 -6.09 -13.69
CA ASN A 80 -21.00 -7.23 -14.56
C ASN A 80 -20.40 -8.52 -14.00
N LYS A 81 -20.94 -8.98 -12.87
CA LYS A 81 -20.41 -10.11 -12.09
C LYS A 81 -20.33 -11.40 -12.90
N ALA A 82 -19.22 -12.11 -12.74
CA ALA A 82 -19.04 -13.49 -13.19
C ALA A 82 -18.41 -14.35 -12.07
N ASP A 83 -18.19 -15.64 -12.33
CA ASP A 83 -17.71 -16.56 -11.29
C ASP A 83 -16.23 -16.34 -10.95
N TYR A 84 -15.40 -15.97 -11.94
CA TYR A 84 -13.94 -15.81 -11.81
C TYR A 84 -13.28 -16.99 -11.06
N CYS A 85 -13.69 -18.20 -11.42
CA CYS A 85 -13.17 -19.43 -10.82
C CYS A 85 -12.25 -20.15 -11.82
N GLN A 86 -10.99 -20.30 -11.43
CA GLN A 86 -10.04 -21.21 -12.07
C GLN A 86 -9.66 -22.29 -11.05
N ALA A 87 -10.52 -23.31 -10.93
CA ALA A 87 -10.37 -24.34 -9.91
C ALA A 87 -9.09 -25.18 -10.13
N SER A 88 -8.38 -25.43 -9.04
CA SER A 88 -7.28 -26.39 -8.95
C SER A 88 -7.14 -26.88 -7.51
N ASP A 89 -6.36 -27.93 -7.26
CA ASP A 89 -6.10 -28.41 -5.89
C ASP A 89 -5.49 -27.31 -5.02
N ALA A 90 -4.60 -26.50 -5.60
CA ALA A 90 -3.97 -25.37 -4.94
C ALA A 90 -4.92 -24.17 -4.79
N TYR A 91 -5.94 -24.02 -5.64
CA TYR A 91 -6.88 -22.90 -5.61
C TYR A 91 -8.31 -23.40 -5.84
N PRO A 92 -8.95 -23.99 -4.81
CA PRO A 92 -10.31 -24.47 -4.94
C PRO A 92 -11.30 -23.29 -5.07
N CYS A 93 -12.46 -23.58 -5.64
CA CYS A 93 -13.61 -22.69 -5.64
C CYS A 93 -14.70 -23.29 -4.74
N ALA A 94 -15.20 -22.51 -3.79
CA ALA A 94 -16.27 -22.93 -2.91
C ALA A 94 -17.60 -22.98 -3.65
N ALA A 95 -18.43 -23.99 -3.35
CA ALA A 95 -19.73 -24.15 -3.98
C ALA A 95 -20.62 -22.91 -3.72
N GLY A 96 -21.24 -22.39 -4.78
CA GLY A 96 -22.12 -21.22 -4.71
C GLY A 96 -21.42 -19.89 -4.44
N LYS A 97 -20.08 -19.84 -4.47
CA LYS A 97 -19.30 -18.62 -4.29
C LYS A 97 -18.74 -18.12 -5.62
N GLN A 98 -18.62 -16.79 -5.71
CA GLN A 98 -18.12 -16.08 -6.89
C GLN A 98 -17.01 -15.11 -6.48
N TYR A 99 -16.00 -14.99 -7.34
CA TYR A 99 -14.76 -14.25 -7.09
C TYR A 99 -14.62 -13.06 -8.04
N PHE A 100 -15.74 -12.45 -8.44
CA PHE A 100 -15.77 -11.17 -9.15
C PHE A 100 -15.11 -10.04 -8.35
N GLY A 101 -14.88 -8.90 -9.00
CA GLY A 101 -14.19 -7.76 -8.42
C GLY A 101 -14.82 -7.25 -7.13
N ARG A 102 -14.03 -7.13 -6.06
CA ARG A 102 -14.43 -6.45 -4.81
C ARG A 102 -13.39 -5.46 -4.32
N GLY A 103 -13.87 -4.38 -3.68
CA GLY A 103 -13.05 -3.34 -3.08
C GLY A 103 -12.41 -2.37 -4.10
N PRO A 104 -11.49 -1.51 -3.64
CA PRO A 104 -10.97 -0.38 -4.41
C PRO A 104 -10.20 -0.79 -5.66
N ILE A 105 -9.49 -1.94 -5.59
CA ILE A 105 -8.71 -2.49 -6.71
C ILE A 105 -9.47 -3.56 -7.50
N GLN A 106 -10.76 -3.79 -7.17
CA GLN A 106 -11.57 -4.86 -7.74
C GLN A 106 -10.88 -6.23 -7.71
N LEU A 107 -10.44 -6.66 -6.52
CA LEU A 107 -9.79 -7.94 -6.33
C LEU A 107 -10.66 -9.06 -6.91
N SER A 108 -10.12 -9.79 -7.88
CA SER A 108 -10.84 -10.79 -8.67
C SER A 108 -10.06 -12.10 -8.74
N TRP A 109 -10.76 -13.19 -9.04
CA TRP A 109 -10.27 -14.58 -9.14
C TRP A 109 -10.01 -15.31 -7.83
N ASN A 110 -10.45 -16.57 -7.77
CA ASN A 110 -10.32 -17.47 -6.63
C ASN A 110 -8.90 -17.53 -6.04
N TYR A 111 -7.86 -17.49 -6.89
CA TYR A 111 -6.47 -17.53 -6.42
C TYR A 111 -6.07 -16.27 -5.64
N ASN A 112 -6.49 -15.08 -6.09
CA ASN A 112 -6.22 -13.84 -5.37
C ASN A 112 -6.99 -13.79 -4.04
N TYR A 113 -8.24 -14.25 -4.02
CA TYR A 113 -9.02 -14.36 -2.78
C TYR A 113 -8.34 -15.32 -1.79
N LYS A 114 -7.84 -16.47 -2.27
CA LYS A 114 -7.12 -17.42 -1.42
C LYS A 114 -5.84 -16.84 -0.85
N ASP A 115 -5.00 -16.23 -1.69
CA ASP A 115 -3.70 -15.71 -1.25
C ASP A 115 -3.86 -14.51 -0.31
N PHE A 116 -4.77 -13.59 -0.64
CA PHE A 116 -5.11 -12.47 0.23
C PHE A 116 -5.68 -12.94 1.56
N GLY A 117 -6.64 -13.87 1.53
CA GLY A 117 -7.22 -14.44 2.74
C GLY A 117 -6.16 -15.10 3.61
N SER A 118 -5.27 -15.90 3.01
CA SER A 118 -4.18 -16.59 3.71
C SER A 118 -3.20 -15.62 4.38
N ALA A 119 -2.87 -14.50 3.72
CA ALA A 119 -1.98 -13.47 4.26
C ALA A 119 -2.51 -12.84 5.57
N PHE A 120 -3.83 -12.89 5.81
CA PHE A 120 -4.47 -12.26 6.96
C PHE A 120 -5.32 -13.22 7.81
N GLY A 121 -5.18 -14.54 7.60
CA GLY A 121 -5.94 -15.54 8.36
C GLY A 121 -7.45 -15.44 8.16
N LYS A 122 -7.90 -15.12 6.95
CA LYS A 122 -9.31 -15.02 6.55
C LYS A 122 -9.64 -16.08 5.51
N ASP A 123 -10.73 -16.81 5.72
CA ASP A 123 -11.25 -17.75 4.73
C ASP A 123 -12.09 -17.03 3.68
N LEU A 124 -11.41 -16.39 2.73
CA LEU A 124 -12.04 -15.65 1.63
C LEU A 124 -12.38 -16.55 0.43
N VAL A 125 -11.98 -17.82 0.45
CA VAL A 125 -12.45 -18.81 -0.53
C VAL A 125 -13.92 -19.13 -0.25
N ASN A 126 -14.27 -19.38 1.02
CA ASN A 126 -15.65 -19.65 1.41
C ASN A 126 -16.46 -18.38 1.75
N ASN A 127 -15.82 -17.25 2.00
CA ASN A 127 -16.51 -16.00 2.37
C ASN A 127 -15.98 -14.77 1.58
N PRO A 128 -15.98 -14.82 0.23
CA PRO A 128 -15.44 -13.73 -0.59
C PRO A 128 -16.18 -12.39 -0.39
N GLU A 129 -17.46 -12.42 -0.03
CA GLU A 129 -18.28 -11.23 0.27
C GLU A 129 -17.77 -10.38 1.44
N LEU A 130 -16.90 -10.93 2.31
CA LEU A 130 -16.31 -10.18 3.42
C LEU A 130 -15.54 -8.95 2.93
N ILE A 131 -14.89 -9.02 1.76
CA ILE A 131 -14.16 -7.87 1.20
C ILE A 131 -15.09 -6.68 0.94
N ALA A 132 -16.36 -6.93 0.59
CA ALA A 132 -17.33 -5.89 0.28
C ALA A 132 -18.17 -5.42 1.48
N THR A 133 -17.93 -5.98 2.68
CA THR A 133 -18.73 -5.69 3.88
C THR A 133 -17.91 -5.29 5.10
N ASP A 134 -16.63 -5.65 5.14
CA ASP A 134 -15.70 -5.28 6.21
C ASP A 134 -14.87 -4.04 5.81
N LYS A 135 -14.96 -2.99 6.64
CA LYS A 135 -14.35 -1.68 6.39
C LYS A 135 -12.81 -1.70 6.41
N ASP A 136 -12.21 -2.66 7.10
CA ASP A 136 -10.77 -2.85 7.09
C ASP A 136 -10.38 -3.71 5.88
N LEU A 137 -11.08 -4.82 5.66
CA LEU A 137 -10.73 -5.77 4.61
C LEU A 137 -10.87 -5.15 3.21
N VAL A 138 -11.84 -4.26 3.00
CA VAL A 138 -12.06 -3.56 1.74
C VAL A 138 -10.80 -2.80 1.31
N TRP A 139 -10.19 -2.03 2.20
CA TRP A 139 -8.95 -1.27 1.92
C TRP A 139 -7.72 -2.16 1.95
N LEU A 140 -7.67 -3.09 2.89
CA LEU A 140 -6.55 -4.02 3.03
C LEU A 140 -6.35 -4.86 1.77
N SER A 141 -7.43 -5.18 1.03
CA SER A 141 -7.35 -5.88 -0.24
C SER A 141 -6.56 -5.11 -1.30
N ALA A 142 -6.77 -3.79 -1.39
CA ALA A 142 -6.05 -2.93 -2.32
C ALA A 142 -4.57 -2.78 -1.94
N PHE A 143 -4.28 -2.51 -0.66
CA PHE A 143 -2.89 -2.41 -0.21
C PHE A 143 -2.15 -3.74 -0.30
N TRP A 144 -2.81 -4.88 -0.03
CA TRP A 144 -2.23 -6.19 -0.27
C TRP A 144 -1.90 -6.41 -1.74
N PHE A 145 -2.83 -6.15 -2.65
CA PHE A 145 -2.57 -6.35 -4.07
C PHE A 145 -1.40 -5.49 -4.56
N TRP A 146 -1.31 -4.27 -4.05
CA TRP A 146 -0.25 -3.32 -4.38
C TRP A 146 1.15 -3.79 -3.95
N ASN A 147 1.25 -4.48 -2.82
CA ASN A 147 2.53 -4.86 -2.21
C ASN A 147 2.86 -6.35 -2.36
N ALA A 148 1.94 -7.15 -2.90
CA ALA A 148 2.13 -8.59 -3.06
C ALA A 148 2.97 -8.93 -4.29
N ASP A 149 3.89 -9.88 -4.12
CA ASP A 149 4.59 -10.51 -5.23
C ASP A 149 3.62 -11.33 -6.08
N LYS A 150 3.52 -10.99 -7.37
CA LYS A 150 2.75 -11.73 -8.36
C LYS A 150 3.67 -12.26 -9.45
N TRP A 151 3.13 -13.14 -10.28
CA TRP A 151 3.87 -13.73 -11.40
C TRP A 151 4.40 -12.68 -12.39
N ASN A 152 3.73 -11.53 -12.50
CA ASN A 152 4.07 -10.44 -13.40
C ASN A 152 4.77 -9.25 -12.73
N GLY A 153 4.95 -9.25 -11.41
CA GLY A 153 5.69 -8.23 -10.67
C GLY A 153 5.09 -7.89 -9.30
N ASN A 154 5.61 -6.82 -8.71
CA ASN A 154 5.14 -6.20 -7.47
C ASN A 154 4.93 -4.70 -7.76
N ILE A 155 3.76 -4.14 -7.46
CA ILE A 155 3.45 -2.77 -7.87
C ILE A 155 4.29 -1.76 -7.10
N HIS A 156 4.41 -1.93 -5.78
CA HIS A 156 5.22 -1.06 -4.92
C HIS A 156 6.67 -0.95 -5.43
N ASP A 157 7.27 -2.08 -5.84
CA ASP A 157 8.67 -2.11 -6.30
C ASP A 157 8.89 -1.35 -7.63
N VAL A 158 7.86 -1.22 -8.46
CA VAL A 158 7.99 -0.65 -9.82
C VAL A 158 7.43 0.77 -9.93
N VAL A 159 6.38 1.11 -9.19
CA VAL A 159 5.55 2.30 -9.48
C VAL A 159 6.31 3.62 -9.40
N GLY A 160 7.32 3.69 -8.52
CA GLY A 160 8.19 4.84 -8.35
C GLY A 160 9.26 5.06 -9.43
N GLN A 161 9.48 4.05 -10.29
CA GLN A 161 10.56 4.01 -11.27
C GLN A 161 10.14 4.61 -12.63
N PRO A 162 11.08 4.97 -13.52
CA PRO A 162 10.75 5.37 -14.89
C PRO A 162 9.92 4.31 -15.62
N GLY A 163 8.76 4.67 -16.17
CA GLY A 163 7.81 3.72 -16.77
C GLY A 163 7.04 2.85 -15.77
N GLY A 164 7.20 3.09 -14.47
CA GLY A 164 6.56 2.36 -13.39
C GLY A 164 5.04 2.40 -13.44
N PHE A 165 4.45 3.50 -13.90
CA PHE A 165 2.99 3.61 -14.07
C PHE A 165 2.45 2.65 -15.14
N ALA A 166 3.10 2.57 -16.31
CA ALA A 166 2.71 1.62 -17.36
C ALA A 166 2.84 0.17 -16.86
N TYR A 167 3.92 -0.13 -16.15
CA TYR A 167 4.14 -1.46 -15.59
C TYR A 167 3.10 -1.79 -14.50
N THR A 168 2.67 -0.80 -13.71
CA THR A 168 1.57 -0.95 -12.75
C THR A 168 0.27 -1.34 -13.45
N THR A 169 -0.09 -0.67 -14.55
CA THR A 169 -1.26 -1.04 -15.36
C THR A 169 -1.13 -2.45 -15.95
N TYR A 170 0.07 -2.85 -16.38
CA TYR A 170 0.35 -4.21 -16.82
C TYR A 170 0.15 -5.25 -15.71
N ILE A 171 0.60 -4.96 -14.49
CA ILE A 171 0.40 -5.86 -13.35
C ILE A 171 -1.09 -6.05 -13.05
N ILE A 172 -1.86 -4.95 -13.09
CA ILE A 172 -3.29 -4.94 -12.75
C ILE A 172 -4.13 -5.61 -13.84
N ASN A 173 -3.97 -5.24 -15.10
CA ASN A 173 -4.85 -5.70 -16.18
C ASN A 173 -4.17 -5.81 -17.56
N GLY A 174 -2.90 -6.22 -17.58
CA GLY A 174 -2.10 -6.22 -18.80
C GLY A 174 -2.66 -7.05 -19.96
N GLY A 175 -3.38 -8.14 -19.67
CA GLY A 175 -3.99 -8.98 -20.70
C GLY A 175 -5.13 -8.30 -21.48
N LEU A 176 -5.75 -7.27 -20.91
CA LEU A 176 -6.84 -6.52 -21.55
C LEU A 176 -6.43 -5.12 -22.00
N GLU A 177 -5.37 -4.54 -21.43
CA GLU A 177 -5.05 -3.12 -21.60
C GLU A 177 -3.67 -2.81 -22.19
N CYS A 178 -2.78 -3.80 -22.29
CA CYS A 178 -1.39 -3.59 -22.73
C CYS A 178 -1.05 -4.34 -24.04
N GLY A 179 0.04 -3.91 -24.68
CA GLY A 179 0.52 -4.41 -25.98
C GLY A 179 0.09 -3.52 -27.15
N PRO A 180 0.45 -3.87 -28.39
CA PRO A 180 0.20 -3.02 -29.56
C PRO A 180 -1.28 -2.89 -29.95
N SER A 181 -2.12 -3.87 -29.60
CA SER A 181 -3.55 -3.82 -29.89
C SER A 181 -4.41 -4.54 -28.85
N PRO A 182 -4.50 -4.00 -27.62
CA PRO A 182 -5.26 -4.64 -26.57
C PRO A 182 -6.78 -4.53 -26.81
N PRO A 183 -7.58 -5.43 -26.22
CA PRO A 183 -9.04 -5.39 -26.29
C PRO A 183 -9.66 -4.12 -25.69
N ASN A 184 -9.07 -3.56 -24.63
CA ASN A 184 -9.63 -2.46 -23.85
C ASN A 184 -8.71 -1.23 -23.85
N LYS A 185 -8.55 -0.61 -25.02
CA LYS A 185 -7.62 0.51 -25.22
C LYS A 185 -7.97 1.77 -24.42
N GLU A 186 -9.26 2.02 -24.19
CA GLU A 186 -9.72 3.27 -23.54
C GLU A 186 -9.48 3.27 -22.03
N SER A 187 -9.48 2.11 -21.39
CA SER A 187 -9.25 2.01 -19.94
C SER A 187 -7.87 2.52 -19.54
N GLU A 188 -6.81 2.14 -20.27
CA GLU A 188 -5.47 2.65 -19.99
C GLU A 188 -5.39 4.18 -20.12
N LYS A 189 -6.05 4.76 -21.13
CA LYS A 189 -6.09 6.22 -21.30
C LYS A 189 -6.73 6.90 -20.09
N MET A 190 -7.79 6.31 -19.53
CA MET A 190 -8.44 6.79 -18.31
C MET A 190 -7.53 6.64 -17.08
N ARG A 191 -6.77 5.54 -16.96
CA ARG A 191 -5.74 5.37 -15.91
C ARG A 191 -4.68 6.46 -15.99
N ILE A 192 -4.12 6.70 -17.19
CA ILE A 192 -3.11 7.74 -17.43
C ILE A 192 -3.66 9.13 -17.10
N ALA A 193 -4.89 9.45 -17.53
CA ALA A 193 -5.52 10.73 -17.24
C ALA A 193 -5.71 10.94 -15.73
N SER A 194 -6.18 9.91 -15.01
CA SER A 194 -6.36 9.96 -13.56
C SER A 194 -5.02 10.11 -12.83
N TYR A 195 -4.00 9.36 -13.25
CA TYR A 195 -2.65 9.48 -12.70
C TYR A 195 -2.07 10.89 -12.88
N LYS A 196 -2.21 11.49 -14.07
CA LYS A 196 -1.77 12.87 -14.32
C LYS A 196 -2.50 13.87 -13.43
N LYS A 197 -3.83 13.74 -13.31
CA LYS A 197 -4.67 14.56 -12.41
C LYS A 197 -4.18 14.47 -10.97
N PHE A 198 -3.88 13.28 -10.46
CA PHE A 198 -3.42 13.11 -9.09
C PHE A 198 -1.96 13.52 -8.89
N CYS A 199 -1.09 13.38 -9.89
CA CYS A 199 0.25 13.96 -9.86
C CYS A 199 0.21 15.48 -9.74
N GLU A 200 -0.65 16.14 -10.53
CA GLU A 200 -0.86 17.58 -10.45
C GLU A 200 -1.37 18.01 -9.06
N LEU A 201 -2.35 17.28 -8.53
CA LEU A 201 -2.89 17.51 -7.18
C LEU A 201 -1.81 17.43 -6.09
N LEU A 202 -0.85 16.51 -6.22
CA LEU A 202 0.23 16.29 -5.26
C LEU A 202 1.48 17.13 -5.55
N GLY A 203 1.46 17.93 -6.63
CA GLY A 203 2.57 18.77 -7.04
C GLY A 203 3.81 17.97 -7.43
N VAL A 204 3.64 16.91 -8.22
CA VAL A 204 4.74 16.07 -8.75
C VAL A 204 4.60 15.90 -10.26
N THR A 205 5.71 15.74 -10.97
CA THR A 205 5.66 15.37 -12.39
C THR A 205 5.34 13.87 -12.53
N PRO A 206 4.49 13.46 -13.50
CA PRO A 206 4.12 12.05 -13.70
C PRO A 206 5.28 11.12 -14.09
N GLY A 207 6.37 11.68 -14.64
CA GLY A 207 7.43 10.93 -15.28
C GLY A 207 7.09 10.52 -16.72
N ASP A 208 7.96 9.71 -17.30
CA ASP A 208 7.88 9.28 -18.71
C ASP A 208 7.33 7.84 -18.84
N ASN A 209 7.10 7.42 -20.09
CA ASN A 209 6.69 6.04 -20.44
C ASN A 209 5.42 5.56 -19.73
N LEU A 210 4.38 6.41 -19.72
CA LEU A 210 3.13 6.15 -18.99
C LEU A 210 2.23 5.09 -19.65
N SER A 211 2.48 4.73 -20.91
CA SER A 211 1.65 3.77 -21.64
C SER A 211 2.33 2.40 -21.76
N CYS A 212 1.57 1.36 -21.46
CA CYS A 212 1.85 -0.03 -21.77
C CYS A 212 1.26 -0.48 -23.12
N GLN A 213 0.59 0.39 -23.88
CA GLN A 213 0.11 0.11 -25.23
C GLN A 213 1.21 0.24 -26.29
N THR A 214 2.29 -0.52 -26.11
CA THR A 214 3.46 -0.52 -26.98
C THR A 214 3.94 -1.95 -27.21
N ASP A 215 4.84 -2.14 -28.19
CA ASP A 215 5.48 -3.44 -28.44
C ASP A 215 6.40 -3.91 -27.30
N ALA A 216 6.63 -3.07 -26.28
CA ALA A 216 7.38 -3.44 -25.09
C ALA A 216 6.57 -4.33 -24.12
N TYR A 217 5.25 -4.47 -24.33
CA TYR A 217 4.35 -5.23 -23.45
C TYR A 217 3.69 -6.42 -24.16
N PRO A 218 3.58 -7.60 -23.50
CA PRO A 218 4.16 -7.91 -22.18
C PRO A 218 5.70 -7.92 -22.23
N PRO A 219 6.39 -7.45 -21.17
CA PRO A 219 7.83 -7.40 -21.15
C PRO A 219 8.41 -8.83 -21.15
N LYS A 220 9.43 -9.06 -21.98
CA LYS A 220 10.08 -10.37 -22.10
C LYS A 220 10.79 -10.81 -20.82
N THR A 221 11.30 -9.83 -20.07
CA THR A 221 11.86 -10.04 -18.74
C THR A 221 11.01 -9.28 -17.74
N PRO A 222 10.53 -9.93 -16.66
CA PRO A 222 9.86 -9.22 -15.58
C PRO A 222 10.77 -8.13 -15.02
N TRP A 223 10.17 -7.04 -14.55
CA TRP A 223 10.93 -5.98 -13.88
C TRP A 223 11.79 -6.60 -12.76
N PRO A 224 13.08 -6.25 -12.69
CA PRO A 224 13.96 -6.83 -11.69
C PRO A 224 13.41 -6.52 -10.29
N LYS A 225 13.15 -7.56 -9.49
CA LYS A 225 12.83 -7.37 -8.07
C LYS A 225 13.98 -6.61 -7.43
N THR A 226 13.72 -5.42 -6.92
CA THR A 226 14.67 -4.75 -6.03
C THR A 226 14.75 -5.61 -4.76
N LYS A 227 15.93 -5.72 -4.13
CA LYS A 227 16.03 -6.39 -2.82
C LYS A 227 15.42 -5.44 -1.77
N GLY A 228 14.09 -5.46 -1.60
CA GLY A 228 13.29 -4.78 -0.57
C GLY A 228 12.72 -5.75 0.47
N PRO A 229 12.24 -5.29 1.65
CA PRO A 229 12.22 -6.09 2.87
C PRO A 229 11.22 -7.26 2.88
N SER A 230 11.51 -8.22 3.77
CA SER A 230 10.80 -9.48 4.07
C SER A 230 9.26 -9.35 4.21
N PRO A 231 8.52 -10.47 4.12
CA PRO A 231 7.06 -10.47 4.03
C PRO A 231 6.39 -9.88 5.27
N ALA A 232 5.10 -9.56 5.11
CA ALA A 232 4.23 -8.92 6.09
C ALA A 232 4.43 -9.41 7.55
N PRO A 233 4.27 -8.53 8.55
CA PRO A 233 4.44 -8.90 9.95
C PRO A 233 3.45 -10.01 10.33
N THR A 234 3.98 -11.14 10.80
CA THR A 234 3.16 -12.19 11.41
C THR A 234 2.47 -11.63 12.65
N SER A 235 1.15 -11.72 12.71
CA SER A 235 0.29 -11.30 13.84
C SER A 235 0.39 -12.21 15.07
N SER A 236 1.44 -13.01 15.19
CA SER A 236 1.63 -13.91 16.34
C SER A 236 2.62 -13.31 17.33
N PRO A 237 2.21 -12.97 18.56
CA PRO A 237 3.18 -12.67 19.60
C PRO A 237 3.99 -13.93 19.86
N THR A 238 5.31 -13.83 19.78
CA THR A 238 6.19 -14.94 20.19
C THR A 238 6.02 -15.13 21.69
N MET A 239 5.20 -16.10 22.09
CA MET A 239 5.19 -16.57 23.47
C MET A 239 6.53 -17.26 23.74
N LYS A 240 7.44 -16.56 24.41
CA LYS A 240 8.32 -17.09 25.48
C LYS A 240 9.21 -15.98 26.05
N PRO A 241 9.01 -15.54 27.30
CA PRO A 241 10.07 -14.90 28.06
C PRO A 241 11.05 -16.00 28.47
N THR A 242 12.28 -15.95 27.96
CA THR A 242 13.36 -16.82 28.46
C THR A 242 14.56 -15.96 28.78
N VAL A 243 14.51 -15.27 29.91
CA VAL A 243 15.66 -15.06 30.80
C VAL A 243 15.12 -14.53 32.12
N MET A 244 15.35 -15.30 33.19
CA MET A 244 15.19 -14.83 34.57
C MET A 244 16.20 -13.68 34.80
N PRO A 245 15.82 -12.57 35.44
CA PRO A 245 16.81 -11.63 35.96
C PRO A 245 17.40 -12.27 37.21
N THR A 246 18.64 -12.73 37.12
CA THR A 246 19.49 -12.88 38.30
C THR A 246 20.59 -11.86 38.12
N GLU A 247 20.54 -10.78 38.90
CA GLU A 247 21.67 -10.27 39.71
C GLU A 247 21.09 -9.29 40.74
N ALA A 248 21.55 -9.45 41.98
CA ALA A 248 21.14 -8.70 43.16
C ALA A 248 21.53 -7.21 43.06
N PRO A 249 20.89 -6.31 43.82
CA PRO A 249 21.24 -4.90 43.82
C PRO A 249 22.57 -4.70 44.56
N THR A 250 23.56 -4.10 43.91
CA THR A 250 24.75 -3.59 44.58
C THR A 250 24.51 -2.16 45.05
N ASP A 251 24.39 -2.02 46.36
CA ASP A 251 24.43 -0.75 47.08
C ASP A 251 25.76 -0.02 46.81
N LYS A 252 25.69 1.20 46.25
CA LYS A 252 26.31 2.42 46.80
C LYS A 252 26.14 3.62 45.85
N PRO A 253 25.41 4.67 46.24
CA PRO A 253 25.70 6.00 45.72
C PRO A 253 26.90 6.58 46.49
N THR A 254 27.69 7.45 45.88
CA THR A 254 27.67 8.90 46.17
C THR A 254 28.90 9.56 45.53
N VAL A 255 28.57 10.52 44.68
CA VAL A 255 29.38 11.64 44.17
C VAL A 255 30.27 12.27 45.25
N ALA A 256 31.53 12.56 44.91
CA ALA A 256 32.36 13.50 45.66
C ALA A 256 32.14 14.92 45.09
N PRO A 257 31.76 15.92 45.88
CA PRO A 257 31.83 17.31 45.48
C PRO A 257 33.21 17.90 45.86
N THR A 258 33.89 18.48 44.87
CA THR A 258 35.05 19.37 45.07
C THR A 258 34.54 20.80 45.04
N GLU A 259 34.58 21.48 46.18
CA GLU A 259 34.48 22.95 46.27
C GLU A 259 35.58 23.38 47.26
N GLU A 260 36.53 24.18 46.76
CA GLU A 260 37.53 24.88 47.57
C GLU A 260 36.88 26.07 48.29
N PRO A 261 37.30 26.42 49.52
CA PRO A 261 36.81 27.61 50.20
C PRO A 261 37.60 28.84 49.76
N THR A 262 36.91 29.88 49.28
CA THR A 262 37.47 31.22 49.10
C THR A 262 37.28 32.06 50.36
N ASP A 263 38.36 32.72 50.77
CA ASP A 263 38.49 33.55 51.96
C ASP A 263 37.57 34.80 51.96
N GLU A 264 36.92 35.05 53.11
CA GLU A 264 36.52 36.39 53.59
C GLU A 264 37.78 37.15 54.07
N PRO A 265 37.85 38.51 54.06
CA PRO A 265 36.98 39.40 54.87
C PRO A 265 36.72 40.78 54.17
N THR A 266 36.07 41.84 54.70
CA THR A 266 35.89 42.38 56.06
C THR A 266 34.80 43.47 56.02
N ASP A 267 34.27 43.76 57.20
CA ASP A 267 33.41 44.86 57.65
C ASP A 267 33.70 46.27 57.09
N GLU A 268 32.66 47.12 56.95
CA GLU A 268 32.39 48.28 57.85
C GLU A 268 31.13 49.09 57.40
N PRO A 269 30.57 50.01 58.24
CA PRO A 269 29.14 50.11 58.56
C PRO A 269 28.26 50.97 57.63
#